data_AF-A0A2C9LQN9-F1
#
_entry.id   AF-A0A2C9LQN9-F1
#
_cell.length_a   1.000
_cell.length_b   1.000
_cell.length_c   1.000
_cell.angle_alpha   90.00
_cell.angle_beta   90.00
_cell.angle_gamma   90.00
#
_symmetry.space_group_name_H-M   'P 1'
#
loop_
_entity.id
_entity.type
_entity.pdbx_description
1 polymer ?
#
loop_
_entity_poly.entity_id
_entity_poly.type
_entity_poly.pdbx_seq_one_letter_code
_entity_poly.pdbx_strand_id
1 'polypeptide(L)'
;MTAIHHGNQTFTIITPRPDKYNDNNDTHEPNLKVRNLSLSDGGRYECSSNLTQDSVGANLLVIGTPTCHNYNPEVFYGQNVSLECLVFYAGYKHPEIIWR
;
A
#
# COMPACT_ATOMS: atom_id res chain seq x y z
N MET A 1 5.38 -22.39 1.73
CA MET A 1 6.57 -21.54 1.97
C MET A 1 6.10 -20.29 2.74
N THR A 2 6.83 -19.74 3.70
CA THR A 2 6.31 -18.63 4.54
C THR A 2 6.79 -17.27 4.03
N ALA A 3 5.87 -16.41 3.56
CA ALA A 3 6.17 -15.01 3.31
C ALA A 3 5.83 -14.15 4.53
N ILE A 4 6.68 -13.20 4.91
CA ILE A 4 6.53 -12.41 6.16
C ILE A 4 6.39 -10.92 5.84
N HIS A 5 5.37 -10.23 6.38
CA HIS A 5 5.14 -8.78 6.22
C HIS A 5 5.67 -7.99 7.42
N HIS A 6 6.50 -6.96 7.20
CA HIS A 6 6.98 -6.05 8.25
C HIS A 6 6.35 -4.66 8.14
N GLY A 7 5.29 -4.43 8.92
CA GLY A 7 4.84 -3.13 9.40
C GLY A 7 5.03 -3.05 10.93
N ASN A 8 4.99 -1.86 11.51
CA ASN A 8 5.39 -1.53 12.90
C ASN A 8 4.48 -2.12 14.02
N GLN A 9 3.97 -3.34 13.86
CA GLN A 9 3.13 -4.08 14.79
C GLN A 9 3.46 -5.58 14.62
N THR A 10 3.80 -6.24 15.73
CA THR A 10 3.79 -7.71 15.98
C THR A 10 3.76 -8.65 14.76
N PHE A 11 4.80 -9.49 14.65
CA PHE A 11 4.97 -10.62 13.73
C PHE A 11 3.64 -11.33 13.40
N THR A 12 3.04 -11.01 12.26
CA THR A 12 1.82 -11.67 11.81
C THR A 12 2.20 -12.63 10.69
N ILE A 13 2.26 -13.93 11.01
CA ILE A 13 2.13 -15.01 10.02
C ILE A 13 1.02 -14.58 9.07
N ILE A 14 1.23 -14.61 7.75
CA ILE A 14 0.15 -14.30 6.78
C ILE A 14 -1.09 -15.02 7.29
N THR A 15 -2.07 -14.27 7.76
CA THR A 15 -3.29 -14.86 8.29
C THR A 15 -3.81 -15.74 7.16
N PRO A 16 -4.22 -17.00 7.40
CA PRO A 16 -4.51 -17.95 6.33
C PRO A 16 -5.74 -17.46 5.56
N ARG A 17 -5.49 -16.57 4.60
CA ARG A 17 -6.45 -15.96 3.70
C ARG A 17 -6.02 -16.32 2.29
N PRO A 18 -6.16 -17.61 1.90
CA PRO A 18 -5.68 -18.14 0.61
C PRO A 18 -6.37 -17.48 -0.59
N ASP A 19 -7.53 -16.86 -0.37
CA ASP A 19 -8.23 -16.00 -1.33
C ASP A 19 -7.46 -14.70 -1.65
N LYS A 20 -6.69 -14.18 -0.68
CA LYS A 20 -5.91 -12.94 -0.80
C LYS A 20 -4.42 -13.20 -1.04
N TYR A 21 -3.78 -13.99 -0.20
CA TYR A 21 -2.35 -14.32 -0.28
C TYR A 21 -2.20 -15.79 -0.66
N ASN A 22 -1.65 -16.07 -1.83
CA ASN A 22 -1.57 -17.42 -2.38
C ASN A 22 -0.15 -17.71 -2.87
N ASP A 23 0.51 -18.71 -2.29
CA ASP A 23 1.78 -19.22 -2.79
C ASP A 23 1.57 -20.37 -3.80
N ASN A 24 2.41 -20.45 -4.84
CA ASN A 24 2.31 -21.50 -5.86
C ASN A 24 2.76 -22.89 -5.37
N ASN A 25 3.28 -22.99 -4.13
CA ASN A 25 3.84 -24.20 -3.52
C ASN A 25 4.96 -24.87 -4.35
N ASP A 26 5.58 -24.12 -5.27
CA ASP A 26 6.75 -24.56 -6.02
C ASP A 26 8.00 -24.39 -5.15
N THR A 27 8.78 -25.46 -5.00
CA THR A 27 9.98 -25.47 -4.18
C THR A 27 11.22 -24.96 -4.91
N HIS A 28 11.20 -24.92 -6.24
CA HIS A 28 12.32 -24.43 -7.07
C HIS A 28 12.10 -22.98 -7.48
N GLU A 29 10.84 -22.57 -7.72
CA GLU A 29 10.47 -21.21 -8.10
C GLU A 29 9.27 -20.69 -7.30
N PRO A 30 9.45 -20.45 -5.99
CA PRO A 30 8.37 -19.99 -5.15
C PRO A 30 7.89 -18.60 -5.51
N ASN A 31 6.58 -18.43 -5.56
CA ASN A 31 5.94 -17.17 -5.88
C ASN A 31 4.77 -16.89 -4.94
N LEU A 32 4.73 -15.67 -4.39
CA LEU A 32 3.58 -15.15 -3.64
C LEU A 32 2.71 -14.27 -4.55
N LYS A 33 1.43 -14.63 -4.68
CA LYS A 33 0.41 -13.80 -5.33
C LYS A 33 -0.43 -13.10 -4.27
N VAL A 34 -0.50 -11.78 -4.35
CA VAL A 34 -1.38 -10.95 -3.50
C VAL A 34 -2.52 -10.42 -4.37
N ARG A 35 -3.76 -10.79 -4.05
CA ARG A 35 -4.98 -10.40 -4.79
C ARG A 35 -5.70 -9.27 -4.07
N ASN A 36 -6.47 -8.48 -4.81
CA ASN A 36 -7.28 -7.38 -4.27
C ASN A 36 -6.47 -6.46 -3.34
N LEU A 37 -5.38 -5.91 -3.89
CA LEU A 37 -4.45 -5.04 -3.15
C LEU A 37 -5.18 -3.84 -2.53
N SER A 38 -4.87 -3.58 -1.27
CA SER A 38 -5.21 -2.36 -0.54
C SER A 38 -3.94 -1.64 -0.11
N LEU A 39 -4.05 -0.35 0.25
CA LEU A 39 -2.91 0.44 0.71
C LEU A 39 -2.17 -0.20 1.90
N SER A 40 -2.90 -0.90 2.76
CA SER A 40 -2.37 -1.65 3.90
C SER A 40 -1.51 -2.86 3.53
N ASP A 41 -1.58 -3.35 2.28
CA ASP A 41 -0.73 -4.46 1.82
C ASP A 41 0.68 -4.00 1.49
N GLY A 42 0.92 -2.68 1.39
CA GLY A 42 2.25 -2.13 1.25
C GLY A 42 3.14 -2.48 2.43
N GLY A 43 4.42 -2.74 2.18
CA GLY A 43 5.37 -3.13 3.21
C GLY A 43 6.43 -4.09 2.69
N ARG A 44 7.28 -4.57 3.59
CA ARG A 44 8.36 -5.51 3.27
C ARG A 44 7.86 -6.94 3.38
N TYR A 45 7.99 -7.71 2.30
CA TYR A 45 7.71 -9.14 2.20
C TYR A 45 9.02 -9.90 2.23
N GLU A 46 9.12 -10.95 3.05
CA GLU A 46 10.36 -11.76 3.13
C GLU A 46 10.10 -13.22 2.74
N CYS A 47 11.00 -13.79 1.95
CA CYS A 47 11.06 -15.22 1.65
C CYS A 47 12.19 -15.84 2.48
N SER A 48 11.90 -16.90 3.22
CA SER A 48 12.88 -17.61 4.07
C SER A 48 13.09 -19.05 3.64
N SER A 49 14.34 -19.51 3.72
CA SER A 49 14.74 -20.90 3.51
C SER A 49 14.88 -21.61 4.85
N ASN A 50 14.20 -22.73 5.03
CA ASN A 50 14.36 -23.55 6.24
C ASN A 50 15.66 -24.37 6.24
N LEU A 51 16.26 -24.61 5.06
CA LEU A 51 17.53 -25.35 4.95
C LEU A 51 18.72 -24.47 5.34
N THR A 52 18.77 -23.25 4.82
CA THR A 52 19.91 -22.34 5.03
C THR A 52 19.68 -21.33 6.14
N GLN A 53 18.44 -21.17 6.61
CA GLN A 53 17.99 -20.10 7.53
C GLN A 53 18.16 -18.69 6.94
N ASP A 54 18.51 -18.57 5.67
CA ASP A 54 18.60 -17.28 4.99
C ASP A 54 17.21 -16.72 4.72
N SER A 55 17.14 -15.39 4.69
CA SER A 55 15.94 -14.67 4.26
C SER A 55 16.31 -13.51 3.33
N VAL A 56 15.46 -13.29 2.34
CA VAL A 56 15.57 -12.15 1.42
C VAL A 56 14.24 -11.40 1.40
N GLY A 57 14.32 -10.08 1.49
CA GLY A 57 13.17 -9.19 1.52
C GLY A 57 12.96 -8.44 0.21
N ALA A 58 11.70 -8.16 -0.12
CA ALA A 58 11.26 -7.27 -1.19
C ALA A 58 10.23 -6.27 -0.64
N ASN A 59 10.34 -5.00 -1.03
CA ASN A 59 9.38 -3.97 -0.62
C ASN A 59 8.26 -3.85 -1.67
N LEU A 60 7.02 -4.05 -1.24
CA LEU A 60 5.83 -3.77 -2.04
C LEU A 60 5.35 -2.35 -1.76
N LEU A 61 5.35 -1.51 -2.79
CA LEU A 61 4.64 -0.23 -2.76
C LEU A 61 3.28 -0.40 -3.43
N VAL A 62 2.20 -0.14 -2.69
CA VAL A 62 0.86 -0.05 -3.27
C VAL A 62 0.57 1.42 -3.57
N ILE A 63 0.28 1.71 -4.84
CA ILE A 63 -0.04 3.06 -5.32
C ILE A 63 -1.56 3.23 -5.33
N GLY A 64 -2.05 4.24 -4.62
CA GLY A 64 -3.46 4.62 -4.60
C GLY A 64 -3.76 5.73 -5.60
N THR A 65 -4.97 5.74 -6.15
CA THR A 65 -5.46 6.88 -6.92
C THR A 65 -5.62 8.10 -6.02
N PRO A 66 -5.09 9.28 -6.41
CA PRO A 66 -5.30 10.51 -5.66
C PRO A 66 -6.79 10.84 -5.54
N THR A 67 -7.21 11.32 -4.38
CA THR A 67 -8.56 11.81 -4.14
C THR A 67 -8.50 13.25 -3.65
N CYS A 68 -9.33 14.11 -4.24
CA CYS A 68 -9.42 15.52 -3.89
C CYS A 68 -10.65 15.76 -3.03
N HIS A 69 -10.50 16.55 -1.98
CA HIS A 69 -11.58 17.02 -1.13
C HIS A 69 -11.52 18.54 -1.05
N ASN A 70 -12.62 19.19 -1.45
CA ASN A 70 -12.76 20.64 -1.42
C ASN A 70 -13.78 21.03 -0.36
N TYR A 71 -13.50 22.12 0.34
CA TYR A 71 -14.50 22.80 1.17
C TYR A 71 -15.25 23.83 0.33
N ASN A 72 -16.54 23.99 0.60
CA ASN A 72 -17.39 24.98 -0.06
C ASN A 72 -17.62 26.16 0.91
N PRO A 73 -16.76 27.19 0.93
CA PRO A 73 -16.94 28.31 1.83
C PRO A 73 -18.09 29.22 1.36
N GLU A 74 -18.89 29.70 2.31
CA GLU A 74 -19.80 30.83 2.08
C GLU A 74 -19.05 32.12 2.41
N VAL A 75 -19.03 33.06 1.46
CA VAL A 75 -18.32 34.34 1.57
C VAL A 75 -19.21 35.49 1.11
N PHE A 76 -19.11 36.62 1.82
CA PHE A 76 -19.87 37.81 1.48
C PHE A 76 -19.18 38.62 0.37
N TYR A 77 -19.98 39.41 -0.35
CA TYR A 77 -19.48 40.28 -1.40
C TYR A 77 -18.38 41.23 -0.90
N GLY A 78 -17.30 41.34 -1.67
CA GLY A 78 -16.14 42.19 -1.35
C GLY A 78 -15.13 41.57 -0.38
N GLN A 79 -15.37 40.35 0.11
CA GLN A 79 -14.38 39.61 0.90
C GLN A 79 -13.39 38.85 0.00
N ASN A 80 -12.17 38.70 0.50
CA ASN A 80 -11.18 37.81 -0.12
C ASN A 80 -11.41 36.37 0.36
N VAL A 81 -11.22 35.39 -0.52
CA VAL A 81 -11.37 33.97 -0.22
C VAL A 81 -10.13 33.20 -0.69
N SER A 82 -9.73 32.21 0.11
CA SER A 82 -8.75 31.18 -0.25
C SER A 82 -9.46 29.84 -0.34
N LEU A 83 -9.32 29.15 -1.47
CA LEU A 83 -9.87 27.81 -1.64
C LEU A 83 -8.81 26.76 -1.28
N GLU A 84 -9.17 25.84 -0.40
CA GLU A 84 -8.32 24.72 -0.02
C GLU A 84 -8.75 23.43 -0.73
N CYS A 85 -7.79 22.73 -1.32
CA CYS A 85 -7.96 21.40 -1.89
C CYS A 85 -7.07 20.43 -1.12
N LEU A 86 -7.69 19.54 -0.34
CA LEU A 86 -6.99 18.47 0.35
C LEU A 86 -6.84 17.29 -0.61
N VAL A 87 -5.60 16.86 -0.83
CA VAL A 87 -5.30 15.73 -1.72
C VAL A 87 -4.73 14.57 -0.93
N PHE A 88 -5.48 13.47 -0.90
CA PHE A 88 -5.01 12.21 -0.33
C PHE A 88 -4.47 11.33 -1.44
N TYR A 89 -3.22 10.89 -1.33
CA TYR A 89 -2.57 10.00 -2.30
C TYR A 89 -1.64 9.02 -1.60
N ALA A 90 -1.32 7.91 -2.26
CA ALA A 90 -0.34 6.94 -1.80
C ALA A 90 0.57 6.54 -2.97
N GLY A 91 1.88 6.68 -2.78
CA GLY A 91 2.90 6.37 -3.80
C GLY A 91 4.03 7.39 -3.82
N TYR A 92 5.08 7.12 -4.62
CA TYR A 92 6.25 8.01 -4.72
C TYR A 92 6.08 9.17 -5.72
N LYS A 93 5.10 9.07 -6.61
CA LYS A 93 4.79 10.12 -7.58
C LYS A 93 3.70 11.00 -6.98
N HIS A 94 4.05 12.24 -6.67
CA HIS A 94 3.09 13.25 -6.23
C HIS A 94 2.11 13.57 -7.37
N PRO A 95 0.81 13.76 -7.06
CA PRO A 95 -0.17 14.16 -8.06
C PRO A 95 0.06 15.61 -8.52
N GLU A 96 -0.24 15.89 -9.78
CA GLU A 96 -0.32 17.24 -10.32
C GLU A 96 -1.70 17.82 -10.01
N ILE A 97 -1.75 18.98 -9.33
CA ILE A 97 -3.00 19.61 -8.88
C ILE A 97 -3.25 20.85 -9.73
N ILE A 98 -4.43 20.90 -10.37
CA ILE A 98 -4.84 21.99 -11.26
C ILE A 98 -6.19 22.52 -10.81
N TRP A 99 -6.28 23.82 -10.54
CA TRP A 99 -7.54 24.53 -10.32
C TRP A 99 -8.15 24.95 -11.68
N ARG A 100 -9.47 24.79 -11.83
CA ARG A 100 -10.23 25.16 -13.04
C ARG A 100 -11.57 25.76 -12.67
#